data_AF-A0A078HBW3-F1
#
_entry.id   AF-A0A078HBW3-F1
#
_cell.length_a   1.000
_cell.length_b   1.000
_cell.length_c   1.000
_cell.angle_alpha   90.00
_cell.angle_beta   90.00
_cell.angle_gamma   90.00
#
_symmetry.space_group_name_H-M   'P 1'
#
loop_
_entity.id
_entity.type
_entity.pdbx_description
1 polymer ?
#
loop_
_entity_poly.entity_id
_entity_poly.type
_entity_poly.pdbx_seq_one_letter_code
_entity_poly.pdbx_strand_id
1 'polypeptide(L)'
;MALVQSVTLSRLNVPLSPILSTLHAPSSIRRPPFSSSTAGNLSFSPLTHQRKLLCPPPRGKFVREDYLVKKLSAEELQELVKGERKVPVIVDFYATWCGPCILMAQELEMLAVEYESNAMIVKVDTDDEYEFARDMQVRGLPTLLFISPDPSKDAIRTEGLIPIQMMRDIIDNDM
;
A
#
# COMPACT_ATOMS: atom_id res chain seq x y z
N MET A 1 -44.28 -7.04 27.48
CA MET A 1 -45.16 -6.23 26.61
C MET A 1 -44.41 -4.96 26.25
N ALA A 2 -44.21 -4.71 24.95
CA ALA A 2 -43.74 -3.45 24.34
C ALA A 2 -42.28 -3.04 24.70
N LEU A 3 -41.40 -2.60 23.80
CA LEU A 3 -41.50 -2.13 22.41
C LEU A 3 -40.12 -2.35 21.75
N VAL A 4 -40.11 -3.09 20.64
CA VAL A 4 -38.95 -3.21 19.74
C VAL A 4 -38.88 -1.91 18.94
N GLN A 5 -37.83 -1.10 19.15
CA GLN A 5 -37.59 0.08 18.31
C GLN A 5 -36.80 -0.36 17.08
N SER A 6 -37.54 -0.52 15.98
CA SER A 6 -37.02 -0.72 14.64
C SER A 6 -36.33 0.55 14.16
N VAL A 7 -34.99 0.54 14.12
CA VAL A 7 -34.22 1.60 13.47
C VAL A 7 -34.26 1.36 11.96
N THR A 8 -34.97 2.25 11.28
CA THR A 8 -35.24 2.25 9.84
C THR A 8 -33.97 2.57 9.05
N LEU A 9 -33.51 1.61 8.24
CA LEU A 9 -32.50 1.80 7.20
C LEU A 9 -33.04 2.73 6.10
N SER A 10 -32.61 3.99 6.11
CA SER A 10 -32.84 4.93 5.01
C SER A 10 -31.99 4.54 3.81
N ARG A 11 -32.64 3.90 2.84
CA ARG A 11 -32.13 3.61 1.50
C ARG A 11 -31.75 4.90 0.79
N LEU A 12 -30.47 5.09 0.48
CA LEU A 12 -30.03 6.11 -0.47
C LEU A 12 -30.46 5.66 -1.87
N ASN A 13 -31.50 6.33 -2.39
CA ASN A 13 -32.09 6.14 -3.70
C ASN A 13 -31.37 7.07 -4.68
N VAL A 14 -30.49 6.53 -5.53
CA VAL A 14 -29.83 7.29 -6.61
C VAL A 14 -30.72 7.21 -7.86
N PRO A 15 -31.17 8.34 -8.44
CA PRO A 15 -32.04 8.32 -9.61
C PRO A 15 -31.25 7.95 -10.87
N LEU A 16 -31.62 6.82 -11.47
CA LEU A 16 -31.32 6.49 -12.87
C LEU A 16 -32.09 7.44 -13.79
N SER A 17 -31.35 8.24 -14.56
CA SER A 17 -31.89 9.00 -15.68
C SER A 17 -31.42 8.36 -16.99
N PRO A 18 -32.33 8.03 -17.93
CA PRO A 18 -31.96 7.60 -19.27
C PRO A 18 -31.90 8.82 -20.18
N ILE A 19 -30.77 9.06 -20.87
CA ILE A 19 -30.75 10.01 -21.98
C ILE A 19 -30.08 9.37 -23.19
N LEU A 20 -30.93 9.20 -24.19
CA LEU A 20 -30.74 8.67 -25.52
C LEU A 20 -30.04 9.70 -26.42
N SER A 21 -29.04 9.22 -27.16
CA SER A 21 -28.62 9.58 -28.52
C SER A 21 -28.68 11.06 -28.97
N THR A 22 -27.49 11.63 -29.19
CA THR A 22 -27.26 12.58 -30.29
C THR A 22 -25.92 12.27 -30.96
N LEU A 23 -26.00 11.56 -32.09
CA LEU A 23 -24.93 11.46 -33.08
C LEU A 23 -24.70 12.86 -33.66
N HIS A 24 -23.55 13.45 -33.40
CA HIS A 24 -23.01 14.55 -34.18
C HIS A 24 -21.65 14.12 -34.75
N ALA A 25 -21.62 13.97 -36.07
CA ALA A 25 -20.41 13.68 -36.83
C ALA A 25 -19.50 14.92 -36.85
N PRO A 26 -18.20 14.80 -36.51
CA PRO A 26 -17.22 15.77 -36.89
C PRO A 26 -16.63 15.45 -38.26
N SER A 27 -16.74 16.44 -39.12
CA SER A 27 -16.19 16.61 -40.46
C SER A 27 -14.72 16.15 -40.58
N SER A 28 -14.50 15.23 -41.52
CA SER A 28 -13.32 15.06 -42.38
C SER A 28 -12.05 15.86 -42.00
N ILE A 29 -11.17 15.27 -41.19
CA ILE A 29 -9.74 15.61 -41.21
C ILE A 29 -9.07 14.72 -42.24
N ARG A 30 -8.71 15.31 -43.39
CA ARG A 30 -7.91 14.69 -44.45
C ARG A 30 -6.55 14.27 -43.88
N ARG A 31 -6.29 12.96 -43.83
CA ARG A 31 -4.92 12.43 -43.73
C ARG A 31 -4.17 12.80 -45.03
N PRO A 32 -2.94 13.34 -44.96
CA PRO A 32 -2.11 13.48 -46.15
C PRO A 32 -1.75 12.09 -46.69
N PRO A 33 -1.57 11.93 -48.02
CA PRO A 33 -1.12 10.67 -48.58
C PRO A 33 0.30 10.41 -48.09
N PHE A 34 0.49 9.28 -47.42
CA PHE A 34 1.81 8.77 -47.11
C PHE A 34 2.47 8.43 -48.44
N SER A 35 3.29 9.34 -48.94
CA SER A 35 4.16 9.11 -50.08
C SER A 35 5.13 7.99 -49.72
N SER A 36 5.00 6.88 -50.45
CA SER A 36 5.96 5.79 -50.52
C SER A 36 7.30 6.31 -51.04
N SER A 37 8.17 6.78 -50.13
CA SER A 37 9.58 7.03 -50.44
C SER A 37 10.41 5.86 -49.92
N THR A 38 10.79 5.01 -50.87
CA THR A 38 12.04 4.27 -50.94
C THR A 38 12.53 3.63 -49.64
N ALA A 39 12.32 2.31 -49.55
CA ALA A 39 13.04 1.42 -48.67
C ALA A 39 14.55 1.60 -48.85
N GLY A 40 15.15 2.46 -48.04
CA GLY A 40 16.57 2.38 -47.73
C GLY A 40 16.76 1.11 -46.91
N ASN A 41 17.45 0.13 -47.49
CA ASN A 41 17.91 -1.08 -46.82
C ASN A 41 18.83 -0.71 -45.65
N LEU A 42 18.26 -0.32 -44.51
CA LEU A 42 18.92 -0.51 -43.23
C LEU A 42 18.82 -2.00 -42.94
N SER A 43 19.86 -2.72 -43.37
CA SER A 43 20.15 -4.06 -42.91
C SER A 43 20.30 -3.99 -41.39
N PHE A 44 19.20 -4.17 -40.66
CA PHE A 44 19.23 -4.51 -39.24
C PHE A 44 19.93 -5.85 -39.16
N SER A 45 21.26 -5.82 -39.03
CA SER A 45 22.02 -6.99 -38.64
C SER A 45 21.43 -7.47 -37.32
N PRO A 46 20.94 -8.72 -37.23
CA PRO A 46 20.44 -9.27 -35.98
C PRO A 46 21.64 -9.65 -35.12
N LEU A 47 22.42 -8.65 -34.71
CA LEU A 47 23.25 -8.75 -33.51
C LEU A 47 22.34 -8.48 -32.31
N THR A 48 21.29 -9.29 -32.18
CA THR A 48 20.79 -9.66 -30.87
C THR A 48 21.89 -10.48 -30.22
N HIS A 49 22.92 -9.80 -29.71
CA HIS A 49 23.69 -10.37 -28.62
C HIS A 49 22.66 -10.57 -27.51
N GLN A 50 22.21 -11.81 -27.33
CA GLN A 50 21.47 -12.17 -26.13
C GLN A 50 22.31 -11.65 -24.97
N ARG A 51 21.82 -10.61 -24.28
CA ARG A 51 22.50 -10.02 -23.14
C ARG A 51 22.60 -11.14 -22.11
N LYS A 52 23.75 -11.83 -22.08
CA LYS A 52 24.05 -12.75 -21.00
C LYS A 52 24.05 -11.90 -19.75
N LEU A 53 23.21 -12.26 -18.78
CA LEU A 53 23.30 -11.70 -17.45
C LEU A 53 24.74 -11.92 -16.98
N LEU A 54 25.47 -10.84 -16.75
CA LEU A 54 26.87 -10.85 -16.31
C LEU A 54 27.02 -11.52 -14.94
N CYS A 55 25.95 -11.51 -14.15
CA CYS A 55 25.86 -12.21 -12.89
C CYS A 55 24.45 -12.80 -12.72
N PRO A 56 24.31 -13.94 -12.02
CA PRO A 56 23.00 -14.40 -11.58
C PRO A 56 22.38 -13.32 -10.67
N PRO A 57 21.07 -13.04 -10.80
CA PRO A 57 20.39 -12.13 -9.88
C PRO A 57 20.54 -12.64 -8.44
N PRO A 58 20.65 -11.74 -7.44
CA PRO A 58 20.75 -12.15 -6.05
C PRO A 58 19.58 -13.07 -5.69
N ARG A 59 19.87 -14.21 -5.05
CA ARG A 59 18.86 -15.16 -4.60
C ARG A 59 18.12 -14.56 -3.40
N GLY A 60 16.96 -13.95 -3.68
CA GLY A 60 15.99 -13.52 -2.68
C GLY A 60 16.44 -12.32 -1.85
N LYS A 61 15.80 -11.17 -2.05
CA LYS A 61 15.62 -10.25 -0.94
C LYS A 61 14.30 -10.70 -0.30
N PHE A 62 14.35 -11.21 0.92
CA PHE A 62 13.16 -11.49 1.73
C PHE A 62 13.23 -10.64 2.99
N VAL A 63 12.08 -10.27 3.55
CA VAL A 63 12.05 -9.65 4.88
C VAL A 63 12.55 -10.69 5.88
N ARG A 64 13.56 -10.35 6.69
CA ARG A 64 14.15 -11.31 7.62
C ARG A 64 13.18 -11.60 8.77
N GLU A 65 13.12 -12.85 9.20
CA GLU A 65 12.26 -13.27 10.31
C GLU A 65 12.80 -12.75 11.66
N ASP A 66 14.14 -12.65 11.80
CA ASP A 66 14.89 -12.25 13.00
C ASP A 66 14.96 -10.73 13.24
N TYR A 67 13.95 -10.02 12.76
CA TYR A 67 13.88 -8.57 12.74
C TYR A 67 13.36 -8.01 14.08
N LEU A 68 13.96 -6.93 14.60
CA LEU A 68 13.68 -6.40 15.95
C LEU A 68 12.20 -6.04 16.18
N VAL A 69 11.48 -5.70 15.11
CA VAL A 69 10.04 -5.42 15.17
C VAL A 69 9.26 -6.73 15.26
N LYS A 70 8.45 -6.81 16.32
CA LYS A 70 7.61 -7.97 16.61
C LYS A 70 6.55 -8.18 15.53
N LYS A 71 6.50 -9.40 15.00
CA LYS A 71 5.36 -9.87 14.18
C LYS A 71 4.18 -10.17 15.10
N LEU A 72 2.99 -9.67 14.75
CA LEU A 72 1.74 -9.94 15.46
C LEU A 72 0.72 -10.61 14.53
N SER A 73 -0.13 -11.45 15.10
CA SER A 73 -1.34 -11.92 14.43
C SER A 73 -2.42 -10.83 14.40
N ALA A 74 -3.47 -11.04 13.61
CA ALA A 74 -4.62 -10.13 13.56
C ALA A 74 -5.29 -9.97 14.93
N GLU A 75 -5.41 -11.06 15.69
CA GLU A 75 -6.05 -11.06 17.01
C GLU A 75 -5.24 -10.26 18.03
N GLU A 76 -3.93 -10.51 18.10
CA GLU A 76 -3.02 -9.78 19.00
C GLU A 76 -3.03 -8.28 18.71
N LEU A 77 -3.03 -7.90 17.41
CA LEU A 77 -3.08 -6.50 17.03
C LEU A 77 -4.43 -5.86 17.41
N GLN A 78 -5.54 -6.56 17.21
CA GLN A 78 -6.86 -6.04 17.63
C GLN A 78 -6.95 -5.86 19.13
N GLU A 79 -6.41 -6.78 19.93
CA GLU A 79 -6.36 -6.64 21.38
C GLU A 79 -5.48 -5.45 21.80
N LEU A 80 -4.31 -5.31 21.19
CA LEU A 80 -3.40 -4.18 21.42
C LEU A 80 -4.07 -2.83 21.10
N VAL A 81 -4.87 -2.77 20.03
CA VAL A 81 -5.57 -1.56 19.60
C VAL A 81 -6.86 -1.30 20.41
N LYS A 82 -7.48 -2.31 20.99
CA LYS A 82 -8.63 -2.12 21.90
C LYS A 82 -8.22 -1.73 23.31
N GLY A 83 -7.00 -2.11 23.73
CA GLY A 83 -6.45 -1.80 25.03
C GLY A 83 -6.01 -0.35 25.21
N GLU A 84 -5.68 0.01 26.46
CA GLU A 84 -5.05 1.29 26.77
C GLU A 84 -3.62 1.33 26.24
N ARG A 85 -3.31 2.35 25.44
CA ARG A 85 -1.98 2.58 24.87
C ARG A 85 -1.30 3.73 25.58
N LYS A 86 -0.06 3.51 26.03
CA LYS A 86 0.78 4.57 26.64
C LYS A 86 1.63 5.33 25.62
N VAL A 87 1.91 4.68 24.49
CA VAL A 87 2.75 5.17 23.40
C VAL A 87 2.03 4.92 22.07
N PRO A 88 2.32 5.69 21.02
CA PRO A 88 1.82 5.41 19.68
C PRO A 88 2.23 4.03 19.20
N VAL A 89 1.36 3.43 18.40
CA VAL A 89 1.57 2.12 17.77
C VAL A 89 1.67 2.29 16.27
N ILE A 90 2.79 1.85 15.69
CA ILE A 90 3.04 1.84 14.25
C ILE A 90 2.93 0.40 13.76
N VAL A 91 2.04 0.18 12.79
CA VAL A 91 1.78 -1.14 12.22
C VAL A 91 2.27 -1.17 10.77
N ASP A 92 3.21 -2.07 10.47
CA ASP A 92 3.68 -2.35 9.11
C ASP A 92 2.99 -3.59 8.52
N PHE A 93 2.12 -3.36 7.54
CA PHE A 93 1.55 -4.44 6.73
C PHE A 93 2.51 -4.75 5.59
N TYR A 94 3.09 -5.96 5.62
CA TYR A 94 4.13 -6.37 4.71
C TYR A 94 3.85 -7.75 4.09
N ALA A 95 4.72 -8.16 3.17
CA ALA A 95 4.82 -9.54 2.71
C ALA A 95 6.30 -9.89 2.46
N THR A 96 6.65 -11.16 2.59
CA THR A 96 8.06 -11.61 2.51
C THR A 96 8.67 -11.43 1.11
N TRP A 97 7.86 -11.49 0.06
CA TRP A 97 8.25 -11.32 -1.34
C TRP A 97 8.25 -9.86 -1.82
N CYS A 98 7.82 -8.93 -0.97
CA CYS A 98 7.68 -7.52 -1.32
C CYS A 98 9.03 -6.79 -1.27
N GLY A 99 9.58 -6.48 -2.44
CA GLY A 99 10.85 -5.76 -2.59
C GLY A 99 10.95 -4.45 -1.79
N PRO A 100 9.98 -3.52 -1.92
CA PRO A 100 9.96 -2.29 -1.14
C PRO A 100 9.83 -2.50 0.37
N CYS A 101 9.10 -3.53 0.81
CA CYS A 101 8.91 -3.84 2.23
C CYS A 101 10.23 -4.21 2.92
N ILE A 102 11.18 -4.78 2.18
CA ILE A 102 12.49 -5.15 2.72
C ILE A 102 13.35 -3.92 3.02
N LEU A 103 13.18 -2.86 2.24
CA LEU A 103 13.80 -1.56 2.53
C LEU A 103 13.09 -0.91 3.71
N MET A 104 11.76 -0.93 3.73
CA MET A 104 10.97 -0.37 4.82
C MET A 104 11.32 -1.01 6.17
N ALA A 105 11.51 -2.34 6.19
CA ALA A 105 11.96 -3.04 7.39
C ALA A 105 13.30 -2.46 7.89
N GLN A 106 14.29 -2.18 7.04
CA GLN A 106 15.56 -1.61 7.56
C GLN A 106 15.35 -0.26 8.25
N GLU A 107 14.48 0.59 7.69
CA GLU A 107 14.15 1.90 8.27
C GLU A 107 13.38 1.79 9.59
N LEU A 108 12.37 0.90 9.65
CA LEU A 108 11.60 0.64 10.86
C LEU A 108 12.47 0.03 11.99
N GLU A 109 13.61 -0.59 11.67
CA GLU A 109 14.49 -1.21 12.69
C GLU A 109 15.22 -0.11 13.43
N MET A 110 15.71 0.86 12.65
CA MET A 110 16.35 2.05 13.17
C MET A 110 15.38 2.84 14.04
N LEU A 111 14.13 3.00 13.59
CA LEU A 111 13.09 3.66 14.38
C LEU A 111 12.72 2.87 15.64
N ALA A 112 12.68 1.53 15.59
CA ALA A 112 12.38 0.71 16.78
C ALA A 112 13.45 0.88 17.87
N VAL A 113 14.71 1.05 17.49
CA VAL A 113 15.81 1.35 18.41
C VAL A 113 15.73 2.80 18.91
N GLU A 114 15.48 3.76 18.01
CA GLU A 114 15.42 5.19 18.34
C GLU A 114 14.25 5.54 19.28
N TYR A 115 13.12 4.86 19.11
CA TYR A 115 11.87 5.12 19.82
C TYR A 115 11.47 4.00 20.80
N GLU A 116 12.39 3.15 21.24
CA GLU A 116 12.10 1.98 22.11
C GLU A 116 11.15 2.29 23.30
N SER A 117 11.30 3.47 23.92
CA SER A 117 10.44 3.92 25.02
C SER A 117 9.29 4.85 24.63
N ASN A 118 9.26 5.33 23.38
CA ASN A 118 8.38 6.41 22.93
C ASN A 118 7.36 5.95 21.87
N ALA A 119 7.60 4.83 21.20
CA ALA A 119 6.69 4.26 20.21
C ALA A 119 6.83 2.73 20.18
N MET A 120 5.72 2.05 19.86
CA MET A 120 5.71 0.62 19.64
C MET A 120 5.57 0.35 18.14
N ILE A 121 6.55 -0.31 17.54
CA ILE A 121 6.50 -0.72 16.14
C ILE A 121 6.19 -2.22 16.08
N VAL A 122 5.23 -2.60 15.26
CA VAL A 122 4.81 -3.99 15.03
C VAL A 122 4.60 -4.24 13.54
N LYS A 123 4.67 -5.49 13.12
CA LYS A 123 4.45 -5.88 11.72
C LYS A 123 3.41 -6.99 11.61
N VAL A 124 2.66 -6.98 10.50
CA VAL A 124 1.65 -7.98 10.16
C VAL A 124 1.93 -8.49 8.76
N ASP A 125 2.09 -9.81 8.64
CA ASP A 125 2.25 -10.45 7.33
C ASP A 125 0.87 -10.60 6.67
N THR A 126 0.70 -9.95 5.53
CA THR A 126 -0.57 -9.93 4.79
C THR A 126 -0.87 -11.23 4.05
N ASP A 127 0.14 -12.10 3.84
CA ASP A 127 -0.09 -13.43 3.28
C ASP A 127 -0.66 -14.37 4.36
N ASP A 128 -0.17 -14.25 5.59
CA ASP A 128 -0.66 -15.05 6.73
C ASP A 128 -2.03 -14.55 7.22
N GLU A 129 -2.23 -13.23 7.27
CA GLU A 129 -3.42 -12.58 7.83
C GLU A 129 -4.28 -11.92 6.74
N TYR A 130 -4.54 -12.65 5.65
CA TYR A 130 -5.20 -12.13 4.43
C TYR A 130 -6.56 -11.46 4.68
N GLU A 131 -7.44 -12.13 5.42
CA GLU A 131 -8.80 -11.62 5.71
C GLU A 131 -8.73 -10.32 6.53
N PHE A 132 -7.84 -10.27 7.51
CA PHE A 132 -7.63 -9.09 8.32
C PHE A 132 -7.03 -7.94 7.52
N ALA A 133 -6.03 -8.20 6.68
CA ALA A 133 -5.46 -7.20 5.77
C ALA A 133 -6.53 -6.62 4.82
N ARG A 134 -7.44 -7.47 4.32
CA ARG A 134 -8.58 -7.04 3.50
C ARG A 134 -9.54 -6.15 4.27
N ASP A 135 -9.89 -6.52 5.50
CA ASP A 135 -10.83 -5.77 6.34
C ASP A 135 -10.24 -4.41 6.77
N MET A 136 -8.92 -4.35 6.99
CA MET A 136 -8.13 -3.12 7.17
C MET A 136 -7.88 -2.36 5.85
N GLN A 137 -8.50 -2.82 4.76
CA GLN A 137 -8.42 -2.24 3.42
C GLN A 137 -6.98 -2.08 2.90
N VAL A 138 -6.04 -2.95 3.26
CA VAL A 138 -4.67 -2.90 2.73
C VAL A 138 -4.71 -3.19 1.22
N ARG A 139 -4.39 -2.18 0.40
CA ARG A 139 -4.47 -2.24 -1.07
C ARG A 139 -3.11 -2.34 -1.75
N GLY A 140 -2.04 -2.01 -1.03
CA GLY A 140 -0.68 -2.00 -1.52
C GLY A 140 0.30 -2.23 -0.37
N LEU A 141 1.51 -2.66 -0.70
CA LEU A 141 2.54 -2.95 0.28
C LEU A 141 3.80 -2.09 0.03
N PRO A 142 4.50 -1.67 1.10
CA PRO A 142 4.03 -1.73 2.49
C PRO A 142 2.86 -0.75 2.71
N THR A 143 2.03 -1.02 3.72
CA THR A 143 1.08 -0.03 4.24
C THR A 143 1.41 0.19 5.71
N LEU A 144 1.60 1.45 6.12
CA LEU A 144 1.83 1.79 7.51
C LEU A 144 0.59 2.43 8.10
N LEU A 145 0.22 2.01 9.31
CA LEU A 145 -0.77 2.68 10.16
C LEU A 145 -0.09 3.23 11.40
N PHE A 146 -0.29 4.52 11.67
CA PHE A 146 0.18 5.20 12.87
C PHE A 146 -1.02 5.48 13.76
N ILE A 147 -1.06 4.84 14.93
CA ILE A 147 -2.18 4.87 15.86
C ILE A 147 -1.74 5.64 17.10
N SER A 148 -2.39 6.77 17.37
CA SER A 148 -2.10 7.57 18.57
C SER A 148 -2.51 6.84 19.85
N PRO A 149 -1.84 7.11 20.98
CA PRO A 149 -2.34 6.67 22.29
C PRO A 149 -3.72 7.26 22.61
N ASP A 150 -4.04 8.45 22.09
CA ASP A 150 -5.36 9.08 22.25
C ASP A 150 -6.41 8.42 21.33
N PRO A 151 -7.46 7.79 21.88
CA PRO A 151 -8.51 7.15 21.09
C PRO A 151 -9.40 8.14 20.32
N SER A 152 -9.31 9.44 20.59
CA SER A 152 -10.06 10.48 19.86
C SER A 152 -9.37 10.93 18.57
N LYS A 153 -8.07 10.66 18.42
CA LYS A 153 -7.32 10.93 17.19
C LYS A 153 -7.50 9.77 16.21
N ASP A 154 -7.76 10.12 14.95
CA ASP A 154 -7.81 9.14 13.86
C ASP A 154 -6.40 8.62 13.55
N ALA A 155 -6.33 7.36 13.12
CA ALA A 155 -5.08 6.75 12.68
C ALA A 155 -4.60 7.37 11.36
N ILE A 156 -3.31 7.66 11.26
CA ILE A 156 -2.70 8.13 10.02
C ILE A 156 -2.27 6.90 9.20
N ARG A 157 -2.58 6.89 7.90
CA ARG A 157 -2.24 5.80 6.99
C ARG A 157 -1.31 6.30 5.89
N THR A 158 -0.27 5.53 5.60
CA THR A 158 0.57 5.74 4.42
C THR A 158 0.69 4.45 3.61
N GLU A 159 0.83 4.59 2.30
CA GLU A 159 0.98 3.46 1.37
C GLU A 159 2.26 3.61 0.56
N GLY A 160 2.96 2.50 0.37
CA GLY A 160 4.22 2.43 -0.34
C GLY A 160 5.44 2.80 0.54
N LEU A 161 6.61 2.80 -0.09
CA LEU A 161 7.85 3.14 0.57
C LEU A 161 7.94 4.65 0.82
N ILE A 162 7.96 5.03 2.09
CA ILE A 162 8.17 6.42 2.54
C ILE A 162 9.55 6.60 3.18
N PRO A 163 10.15 7.81 3.11
CA PRO A 163 11.42 8.09 3.78
C PRO A 163 11.30 8.06 5.30
N ILE A 164 12.38 7.67 5.98
CA ILE A 164 12.42 7.64 7.46
C ILE A 164 12.14 8.99 8.12
N GLN A 165 12.51 10.11 7.50
CA GLN A 165 12.22 11.43 8.06
C GLN A 165 10.72 11.71 8.13
N MET A 166 9.96 11.28 7.14
CA MET A 166 8.50 11.41 7.17
C MET A 166 7.90 10.58 8.31
N MET A 167 8.45 9.39 8.58
CA MET A 167 8.00 8.57 9.72
C MET A 167 8.30 9.26 11.06
N ARG A 168 9.49 9.87 11.21
CA ARG A 168 9.82 10.68 12.39
C ARG A 168 8.87 11.86 12.55
N ASP A 169 8.64 12.61 11.48
CA ASP A 169 7.76 13.78 11.52
C ASP A 169 6.35 13.41 11.98
N ILE A 170 5.81 12.28 11.52
CA ILE A 170 4.50 11.77 11.96
C ILE A 170 4.54 11.37 13.45
N ILE A 171 5.57 10.64 13.88
CA ILE A 171 5.69 10.17 15.27
C ILE A 171 5.85 11.35 16.24
N ASP A 172 6.64 12.37 15.87
CA ASP A 172 7.00 13.47 16.76
C ASP A 172 5.93 14.58 16.81
N ASN A 173 5.23 14.84 15.69
CA ASN A 173 4.33 15.99 15.59
C ASN A 173 2.85 15.61 15.65
N ASP A 174 2.46 14.42 15.16
CA ASP A 174 1.06 14.07 14.97
C ASP A 174 0.52 13.08 16.02
N MET A 175 1.38 12.24 16.61
CA MET A 175 0.97 11.23 17.59
C MET A 175 0.68 11.79 18.97
#